data_AF-A0AAU9XKA1-F1
#
_entry.id   AF-A0AAU9XKA1-F1
#
_cell.length_a   1.000
_cell.length_b   1.000
_cell.length_c   1.000
_cell.angle_alpha   90.00
_cell.angle_beta   90.00
_cell.angle_gamma   90.00
#
_symmetry.space_group_name_H-M   'P 1'
#
loop_
_entity.id
_entity.type
_entity.pdbx_description
1 polymer ?
#
loop_
_entity_poly.entity_id
_entity_poly.type
_entity_poly.pdbx_seq_one_letter_code
_entity_poly.pdbx_strand_id
1 'polypeptide(L)'
;MSNNDETYYSRSEELEYYGKVSGTPVKHASEIFLGVIDDQESANSILVVGKAGIGKSLFCQKVIRDWANNELFQARENTEIPNLKFVYLLTFRQLNLLENNCVTLREILNCCSALDDKCNIDDSTFEYILKHPKEVIIILDGYDEYSQQDYIAENLEEQHPNNARRKMPVTALCSKLIKGKILKETIVMVTSRPDESDKMGGIRFKRYVEIAGFSSEQVKEYIEKYFKNNENMKNAVLKHVTNNENLVSFAHIPMLCYLLCFEMEYTLAESENPDDLPVSITNIYTKLVDIFELKHCAESEYRQKEIPEQFKPPSVIKNTLEKLSKLAAKLVVERKPTFDEGEMEGEFELEEVNKLKGSGLLYCDQPFRTGLITTTKHFSFTHLTVQEFLAARWFVKENCVPDEEGSEMVFQFMAGMLSSEGNEELMEKLLDSPFMHRNLKMTCLNEYQNKEFAKKIHQE
;
A
#
# COMPACT_ATOMS: atom_id res chain seq x y z
N MET A 1 5.80 -47.67 -20.97
CA MET A 1 5.29 -46.84 -22.09
C MET A 1 4.01 -46.16 -21.64
N SER A 2 4.16 -44.97 -21.09
CA SER A 2 3.13 -43.91 -21.06
C SER A 2 3.89 -42.64 -20.67
N ASN A 3 4.13 -41.80 -21.67
CA ASN A 3 4.80 -40.52 -21.55
C ASN A 3 3.98 -39.61 -20.63
N ASN A 4 4.59 -39.10 -19.57
CA ASN A 4 4.15 -37.87 -18.94
C ASN A 4 4.85 -36.74 -19.69
N ASP A 5 4.16 -36.17 -20.68
CA ASP A 5 4.53 -34.89 -21.26
C ASP A 5 4.31 -33.82 -20.17
N GLU A 6 5.39 -33.44 -19.50
CA GLU A 6 5.46 -32.19 -18.75
C GLU A 6 5.34 -31.05 -19.77
N THR A 7 4.14 -30.48 -19.86
CA THR A 7 3.89 -29.26 -20.63
C THR A 7 4.68 -28.11 -20.01
N TYR A 8 5.80 -27.78 -20.65
CA TYR A 8 6.53 -26.52 -20.45
C TYR A 8 5.59 -25.36 -20.77
N TYR A 9 5.05 -24.71 -19.74
CA TYR A 9 4.35 -23.44 -19.91
C TYR A 9 5.36 -22.37 -20.32
N SER A 10 4.98 -21.54 -21.30
CA SER A 10 5.79 -20.39 -21.69
C SER A 10 5.69 -19.28 -20.63
N ARG A 11 6.77 -18.52 -20.40
CA ARG A 11 6.85 -17.44 -19.40
C ARG A 11 5.76 -16.36 -19.55
N SER A 12 5.21 -16.22 -20.76
CA SER A 12 4.03 -15.39 -21.06
C SER A 12 2.73 -15.91 -20.45
N GLU A 13 2.56 -17.23 -20.32
CA GLU A 13 1.38 -17.88 -19.71
C GLU A 13 1.51 -17.95 -18.17
N GLU A 14 2.72 -17.81 -17.61
CA GLU A 14 2.91 -17.68 -16.15
C GLU A 14 2.65 -16.26 -15.64
N LEU A 15 2.91 -15.22 -16.44
CA LEU A 15 2.44 -13.86 -16.16
C LEU A 15 0.90 -13.74 -16.25
N GLU A 16 0.26 -14.58 -17.08
CA GLU A 16 -1.20 -14.76 -17.05
C GLU A 16 -1.70 -15.36 -15.71
N TYR A 17 -0.86 -16.01 -14.90
CA TYR A 17 -1.26 -16.50 -13.58
C TYR A 17 -1.49 -15.34 -12.58
N TYR A 18 -0.74 -14.25 -12.70
CA TYR A 18 -0.93 -13.04 -11.89
C TYR A 18 -1.93 -12.04 -12.48
N GLY A 19 -2.31 -12.22 -13.76
CA GLY A 19 -3.29 -11.41 -14.48
C GLY A 19 -4.64 -12.10 -14.71
N LYS A 20 -4.88 -13.30 -14.17
CA LYS A 20 -6.20 -13.94 -14.18
C LYS A 20 -7.16 -13.20 -13.26
N VAL A 21 -7.63 -12.04 -13.72
CA VAL A 21 -8.77 -11.33 -13.14
C VAL A 21 -9.96 -12.28 -13.21
N SER A 22 -10.24 -12.93 -12.10
CA SER A 22 -11.40 -13.81 -11.98
C SER A 22 -12.60 -12.96 -11.56
N GLY A 23 -13.71 -13.05 -12.28
CA GLY A 23 -14.94 -12.33 -11.95
C GLY A 23 -15.40 -11.37 -13.05
N THR A 24 -16.48 -10.64 -12.74
CA THR A 24 -17.11 -9.71 -13.68
C THR A 24 -16.40 -8.35 -13.63
N PRO A 25 -15.89 -7.82 -14.75
CA PRO A 25 -15.28 -6.49 -14.78
C PRO A 25 -16.25 -5.41 -14.30
N VAL A 26 -15.84 -4.65 -13.29
CA VAL A 26 -16.58 -3.51 -12.77
C VAL A 26 -16.24 -2.27 -13.60
N LYS A 27 -17.23 -1.71 -14.30
CA LYS A 27 -17.02 -0.51 -15.13
C LYS A 27 -17.12 0.78 -14.34
N HIS A 28 -18.04 0.83 -13.37
CA HIS A 28 -18.25 1.99 -12.51
C HIS A 28 -18.21 1.57 -11.04
N ALA A 29 -17.57 2.39 -10.20
CA ALA A 29 -17.44 2.13 -8.77
C ALA A 29 -18.80 1.96 -8.05
N SER A 30 -19.87 2.62 -8.54
CA SER A 30 -21.23 2.43 -8.00
C SER A 30 -21.70 0.99 -8.06
N GLU A 31 -21.29 0.22 -9.07
CA GLU A 31 -21.70 -1.18 -9.22
C GLU A 31 -21.29 -2.03 -8.03
N ILE A 32 -20.24 -1.63 -7.29
CA ILE A 32 -19.76 -2.27 -6.05
C ILE A 32 -20.75 -2.10 -4.89
N PHE A 33 -21.66 -1.14 -4.96
CA PHE A 33 -22.65 -0.87 -3.92
C PHE A 33 -24.09 -1.25 -4.33
N LEU A 34 -24.36 -1.34 -5.64
CA LEU A 34 -25.68 -1.68 -6.19
C LEU A 34 -25.94 -3.20 -6.11
N GLY A 35 -27.09 -3.61 -5.55
CA GLY A 35 -27.48 -5.02 -5.36
C GLY A 35 -27.18 -5.60 -3.98
N VAL A 36 -26.52 -4.83 -3.10
CA VAL A 36 -26.30 -5.24 -1.70
C VAL A 36 -27.57 -5.04 -0.85
N ILE A 37 -28.50 -4.20 -1.31
CA ILE A 37 -29.66 -3.68 -0.54
C ILE A 37 -30.90 -4.59 -0.61
N ASP A 38 -30.99 -5.51 -1.60
CA ASP A 38 -32.20 -6.33 -1.82
C ASP A 38 -32.30 -7.58 -0.92
N ASP A 39 -31.19 -8.06 -0.35
CA ASP A 39 -31.18 -9.24 0.53
C ASP A 39 -31.26 -8.86 2.02
N GLN A 40 -32.45 -9.02 2.60
CA GLN A 40 -32.77 -8.69 4.01
C GLN A 40 -32.04 -9.55 5.07
N GLU A 41 -31.34 -10.63 4.67
CA GLU A 41 -30.85 -11.64 5.63
C GLU A 41 -29.36 -11.57 6.00
N SER A 42 -28.53 -10.70 5.40
CA SER A 42 -27.11 -10.57 5.82
C SER A 42 -26.56 -9.15 5.75
N ALA A 43 -25.47 -8.92 6.50
CA ALA A 43 -24.74 -7.66 6.54
C ALA A 43 -24.37 -7.20 5.12
N ASN A 44 -24.48 -5.90 4.86
CA ASN A 44 -24.13 -5.30 3.57
C ASN A 44 -22.62 -5.13 3.45
N SER A 45 -21.88 -6.22 3.61
CA SER A 45 -20.42 -6.22 3.72
C SER A 45 -19.75 -6.50 2.37
N ILE A 46 -18.77 -5.66 2.05
CA ILE A 46 -17.98 -5.70 0.83
C ILE A 46 -16.52 -5.83 1.25
N LEU A 47 -15.81 -6.80 0.68
CA LEU A 47 -14.37 -6.91 0.83
C LEU A 47 -13.69 -6.50 -0.48
N VAL A 48 -12.80 -5.53 -0.39
CA VAL A 48 -11.97 -5.06 -1.50
C VAL A 48 -10.53 -5.52 -1.26
N VAL A 49 -10.04 -6.43 -2.09
CA VAL A 49 -8.69 -6.96 -2.02
C VAL A 49 -7.79 -6.39 -3.10
N GLY A 50 -6.49 -6.39 -2.84
CA GLY A 50 -5.49 -6.06 -3.85
C GLY A 50 -4.10 -5.91 -3.25
N LYS A 51 -3.08 -5.98 -4.10
CA LYS A 51 -1.66 -5.92 -3.68
C LYS A 51 -1.29 -4.60 -3.01
N ALA A 52 -0.14 -4.55 -2.36
CA ALA A 52 0.41 -3.30 -1.82
C ALA A 52 0.59 -2.27 -2.96
N GLY A 53 0.27 -1.00 -2.69
CA GLY A 53 0.40 0.08 -3.68
C GLY A 53 -0.58 0.07 -4.87
N ILE A 54 -1.48 -0.91 -4.94
CA ILE A 54 -2.42 -1.05 -6.07
C ILE A 54 -3.48 0.06 -6.13
N GLY A 55 -3.64 0.84 -5.05
CA GLY A 55 -4.58 1.96 -4.97
C GLY A 55 -5.82 1.75 -4.09
N LYS A 56 -5.83 0.77 -3.17
CA LYS A 56 -6.96 0.51 -2.25
C LYS A 56 -7.39 1.75 -1.44
N SER A 57 -6.46 2.42 -0.78
CA SER A 57 -6.75 3.64 0.00
C SER A 57 -7.18 4.80 -0.88
N LEU A 58 -6.56 4.96 -2.06
CA LEU A 58 -6.97 5.97 -3.05
C LEU A 58 -8.39 5.72 -3.55
N PHE A 59 -8.76 4.44 -3.75
CA PHE A 59 -10.12 4.05 -4.10
C PHE A 59 -11.12 4.42 -3.00
N CYS A 60 -10.81 4.17 -1.73
CA CYS A 60 -11.65 4.58 -0.60
C CYS A 60 -11.89 6.10 -0.59
N GLN A 61 -10.83 6.90 -0.77
CA GLN A 61 -10.93 8.36 -0.85
C GLN A 61 -11.75 8.80 -2.07
N LYS A 62 -11.57 8.14 -3.22
CA LYS A 62 -12.35 8.41 -4.45
C LYS A 62 -13.84 8.17 -4.23
N VAL A 63 -14.23 7.06 -3.58
CA VAL A 63 -15.63 6.75 -3.27
C VAL A 63 -16.28 7.88 -2.45
N ILE A 64 -15.59 8.38 -1.42
CA ILE A 64 -16.10 9.48 -0.57
C ILE A 64 -16.22 10.76 -1.37
N ARG A 65 -15.18 11.11 -2.14
CA ARG A 65 -15.16 12.33 -2.96
C ARG A 65 -16.28 12.33 -3.98
N ASP A 66 -16.46 11.21 -4.66
CA ASP A 66 -17.51 11.06 -5.67
C ASP A 66 -18.89 11.08 -5.05
N TRP A 67 -19.08 10.47 -3.88
CA TRP A 67 -20.33 10.57 -3.14
C TRP A 67 -20.61 12.02 -2.73
N ALA A 68 -19.63 12.73 -2.18
CA ALA A 68 -19.77 14.13 -1.76
C ALA A 68 -20.08 15.07 -2.94
N ASN A 69 -19.57 14.77 -4.15
CA ASN A 69 -19.86 15.50 -5.38
C ASN A 69 -21.14 15.00 -6.09
N ASN A 70 -21.87 14.06 -5.49
CA ASN A 70 -23.01 13.34 -6.08
C ASN A 70 -22.68 12.53 -7.35
N GLU A 71 -21.42 12.34 -7.70
CA GLU A 71 -20.95 11.66 -8.92
C GLU A 71 -21.02 10.13 -8.81
N LEU A 72 -20.93 9.56 -7.59
CA LEU A 72 -20.79 8.11 -7.39
C LEU A 72 -21.92 7.31 -8.05
N PHE A 73 -23.16 7.79 -7.93
CA PHE A 73 -24.36 7.12 -8.45
C PHE A 73 -25.02 7.83 -9.65
N GLN A 74 -24.42 8.90 -10.18
CA GLN A 74 -24.99 9.72 -11.27
C GLN A 74 -25.20 8.95 -12.58
N ALA A 75 -24.41 7.90 -12.83
CA ALA A 75 -24.33 7.27 -14.15
C ALA A 75 -25.50 6.34 -14.51
N ARG A 76 -26.57 6.21 -13.70
CA ARG A 76 -27.64 5.23 -13.95
C ARG A 76 -29.05 5.75 -13.65
N GLU A 77 -29.87 5.86 -14.70
CA GLU A 77 -31.26 6.34 -14.63
C GLU A 77 -32.30 5.27 -14.24
N ASN A 78 -31.92 3.98 -14.10
CA ASN A 78 -32.87 2.86 -13.97
C ASN A 78 -32.52 1.82 -12.88
N THR A 79 -31.88 2.22 -11.78
CA THR A 79 -31.60 1.34 -10.64
C THR A 79 -31.99 2.05 -9.35
N GLU A 80 -32.52 1.35 -8.35
CA GLU A 80 -32.79 1.96 -7.05
C GLU A 80 -31.46 2.40 -6.42
N ILE A 81 -31.25 3.72 -6.39
CA ILE A 81 -30.02 4.33 -5.87
C ILE A 81 -30.11 4.36 -4.35
N PRO A 82 -29.07 3.93 -3.63
CA PRO A 82 -29.02 4.06 -2.17
C PRO A 82 -29.18 5.53 -1.76
N ASN A 83 -30.17 5.85 -0.93
CA ASN A 83 -30.35 7.20 -0.37
C ASN A 83 -29.35 7.48 0.76
N LEU A 84 -28.07 7.61 0.41
CA LEU A 84 -26.97 7.72 1.37
C LEU A 84 -26.83 9.15 1.88
N LYS A 85 -26.86 9.30 3.20
CA LYS A 85 -26.67 10.57 3.90
C LYS A 85 -25.34 10.66 4.63
N PHE A 86 -24.73 9.52 4.97
CA PHE A 86 -23.48 9.49 5.72
C PHE A 86 -22.49 8.49 5.10
N VAL A 87 -21.24 8.93 4.95
CA VAL A 87 -20.12 8.08 4.54
C VAL A 87 -18.96 8.34 5.49
N TYR A 88 -18.48 7.29 6.13
CA TYR A 88 -17.35 7.35 7.07
C TYR A 88 -16.17 6.56 6.53
N LEU A 89 -14.95 7.10 6.69
CA LEU A 89 -13.69 6.43 6.41
C LEU A 89 -12.88 6.32 7.69
N LEU A 90 -12.70 5.09 8.13
CA LEU A 90 -11.90 4.73 9.30
C LEU A 90 -10.73 3.90 8.80
N THR A 91 -9.50 4.32 9.05
CA THR A 91 -8.34 3.49 8.72
C THR A 91 -8.00 2.61 9.91
N PHE A 92 -7.66 1.35 9.68
CA PHE A 92 -7.26 0.44 10.77
C PHE A 92 -6.00 0.92 11.49
N ARG A 93 -5.11 1.59 10.74
CA ARG A 93 -3.99 2.34 11.29
C ARG A 93 -4.39 3.33 12.38
N GLN A 94 -5.43 4.12 12.13
CA GLN A 94 -5.99 5.04 13.12
C GLN A 94 -6.64 4.28 14.29
N LEU A 95 -7.30 3.17 14.00
CA LEU A 95 -7.95 2.34 15.01
C LEU A 95 -6.97 1.63 15.96
N ASN A 96 -5.75 1.31 15.52
CA ASN A 96 -4.68 0.80 16.41
C ASN A 96 -4.41 1.74 17.58
N LEU A 97 -4.56 3.05 17.38
CA LEU A 97 -4.29 4.06 18.41
C LEU A 97 -5.33 4.02 19.55
N LEU A 98 -6.43 3.31 19.32
CA LEU A 98 -7.49 3.09 20.28
C LEU A 98 -7.54 1.62 20.75
N GLU A 99 -6.58 0.77 20.38
CA GLU A 99 -6.63 -0.69 20.64
C GLU A 99 -6.79 -1.03 22.12
N ASN A 100 -6.18 -0.23 23.01
CA ASN A 100 -6.20 -0.43 24.45
C ASN A 100 -7.41 0.25 25.14
N ASN A 101 -8.26 0.93 24.37
CA ASN A 101 -9.40 1.68 24.87
C ASN A 101 -10.72 0.92 24.62
N CYS A 102 -11.64 0.99 25.59
CA CYS A 102 -13.04 0.64 25.37
C CYS A 102 -13.81 1.87 24.90
N VAL A 103 -14.30 1.83 23.66
CA VAL A 103 -14.97 2.95 22.99
C VAL A 103 -16.36 2.55 22.52
N THR A 104 -17.19 3.53 22.24
CA THR A 104 -18.52 3.38 21.61
C THR A 104 -18.40 3.53 20.09
N LEU A 105 -19.43 3.09 19.36
CA LEU A 105 -19.46 3.29 17.91
C LEU A 105 -19.40 4.78 17.53
N ARG A 106 -20.07 5.66 18.29
CA ARG A 106 -20.05 7.10 18.05
C ARG A 106 -18.64 7.69 18.20
N GLU A 107 -17.91 7.26 19.24
CA GLU A 107 -16.52 7.68 19.46
C GLU A 107 -15.64 7.25 18.26
N ILE A 108 -15.80 6.02 17.74
CA ILE A 108 -15.07 5.57 16.54
C ILE A 108 -15.48 6.36 15.29
N LEU A 109 -16.77 6.59 15.03
CA LEU A 109 -17.20 7.33 13.85
C LEU A 109 -16.70 8.79 13.85
N ASN A 110 -16.51 9.38 15.02
CA ASN A 110 -15.88 10.70 15.19
C ASN A 110 -14.37 10.71 14.91
N CYS A 111 -13.74 9.54 14.78
CA CYS A 111 -12.35 9.39 14.34
C CYS A 111 -12.22 9.29 12.81
N CYS A 112 -13.31 9.45 12.06
CA CYS A 112 -13.29 9.40 10.60
C CYS A 112 -12.31 10.40 10.00
N SER A 113 -11.43 9.91 9.12
CA SER A 113 -10.34 10.70 8.53
C SER A 113 -10.81 11.81 7.58
N ALA A 114 -12.09 11.80 7.20
CA ALA A 114 -12.71 12.82 6.36
C ALA A 114 -13.45 13.90 7.16
N LEU A 115 -13.57 13.77 8.49
CA LEU A 115 -14.23 14.78 9.33
C LEU A 115 -13.23 15.82 9.82
N ASP A 116 -13.66 17.08 9.88
CA ASP A 116 -12.92 18.14 10.55
C ASP A 116 -13.30 18.25 12.04
N ASP A 117 -12.58 19.10 12.77
CA ASP A 117 -12.78 19.31 14.21
C ASP A 117 -14.18 19.82 14.60
N LYS A 118 -14.96 20.31 13.63
CA LYS A 118 -16.30 20.91 13.81
C LYS A 118 -17.43 19.94 13.43
N CYS A 119 -17.12 18.81 12.80
CA CYS A 119 -18.09 17.84 12.29
C CYS A 119 -18.34 16.64 13.22
N ASN A 120 -18.11 16.79 14.54
CA ASN A 120 -18.40 15.73 15.51
C ASN A 120 -19.89 15.34 15.49
N ILE A 121 -20.15 14.04 15.45
CA ILE A 121 -21.47 13.43 15.58
C ILE A 121 -21.97 13.66 17.01
N ASP A 122 -22.98 14.52 17.12
CA ASP A 122 -23.73 14.75 18.35
C ASP A 122 -24.72 13.60 18.61
N ASP A 123 -25.38 13.63 19.78
CA ASP A 123 -26.31 12.57 20.15
C ASP A 123 -27.51 12.50 19.19
N SER A 124 -27.96 13.64 18.64
CA SER A 124 -29.10 13.69 17.73
C SER A 124 -28.80 13.01 16.39
N THR A 125 -27.63 13.29 15.81
CA THR A 125 -27.14 12.68 14.57
C THR A 125 -26.85 11.20 14.78
N PHE A 126 -26.28 10.82 15.93
CA PHE A 126 -26.03 9.41 16.22
C PHE A 126 -27.34 8.62 16.34
N GLU A 127 -28.35 9.15 17.03
CA GLU A 127 -29.66 8.52 17.11
C GLU A 127 -30.36 8.43 15.74
N TYR A 128 -30.12 9.39 14.85
CA TYR A 128 -30.57 9.30 13.46
C TYR A 128 -29.89 8.12 12.73
N ILE A 129 -28.55 8.01 12.81
CA ILE A 129 -27.78 6.91 12.20
C ILE A 129 -28.26 5.55 12.68
N LEU A 130 -28.54 5.41 13.99
CA LEU A 130 -29.06 4.15 14.55
C LEU A 130 -30.46 3.79 14.04
N LYS A 131 -31.29 4.78 13.68
CA LYS A 131 -32.64 4.57 13.13
C LYS A 131 -32.64 4.36 11.61
N HIS A 132 -31.62 4.88 10.91
CA HIS A 132 -31.51 4.87 9.46
C HIS A 132 -30.21 4.21 8.97
N PRO A 133 -29.89 2.97 9.37
CA PRO A 133 -28.62 2.32 9.03
C PRO A 133 -28.41 2.14 7.52
N LYS A 134 -29.49 2.02 6.73
CA LYS A 134 -29.45 1.94 5.25
C LYS A 134 -28.89 3.18 4.56
N GLU A 135 -28.91 4.32 5.23
CA GLU A 135 -28.46 5.61 4.69
C GLU A 135 -26.96 5.86 4.95
N VAL A 136 -26.24 4.82 5.42
CA VAL A 136 -24.86 4.92 5.90
C VAL A 136 -23.93 3.96 5.15
N ILE A 137 -22.75 4.46 4.75
CA ILE A 137 -21.58 3.65 4.38
C ILE A 137 -20.50 3.84 5.45
N ILE A 138 -19.90 2.73 5.89
CA ILE A 138 -18.69 2.73 6.70
C ILE A 138 -17.59 2.02 5.91
N ILE A 139 -16.52 2.73 5.61
CA ILE A 139 -15.33 2.21 4.94
C ILE A 139 -14.25 1.98 6.02
N LEU A 140 -13.78 0.74 6.13
CA LEU A 140 -12.68 0.32 6.98
C LEU A 140 -11.46 0.04 6.07
N ASP A 141 -10.51 0.96 6.03
CA ASP A 141 -9.35 0.87 5.13
C ASP A 141 -8.13 0.25 5.82
N GLY A 142 -7.51 -0.74 5.18
CA GLY A 142 -6.22 -1.31 5.57
C GLY A 142 -6.29 -2.36 6.67
N TYR A 143 -7.15 -3.38 6.57
CA TYR A 143 -7.23 -4.44 7.59
C TYR A 143 -5.87 -5.07 7.90
N ASP A 144 -5.02 -5.24 6.88
CA ASP A 144 -3.65 -5.75 6.99
C ASP A 144 -2.74 -4.89 7.88
N GLU A 145 -3.18 -3.70 8.27
CA GLU A 145 -2.45 -2.78 9.14
C GLU A 145 -2.93 -2.82 10.59
N TYR A 146 -3.94 -3.64 10.94
CA TYR A 146 -4.47 -3.71 12.31
C TYR A 146 -3.71 -4.72 13.18
N SER A 147 -3.16 -4.28 14.31
CA SER A 147 -2.36 -5.11 15.22
C SER A 147 -3.14 -6.32 15.77
N GLN A 148 -4.45 -6.15 15.95
CA GLN A 148 -5.35 -7.16 16.50
C GLN A 148 -6.29 -7.74 15.42
N GLN A 149 -5.88 -7.72 14.14
CA GLN A 149 -6.67 -8.20 13.01
C GLN A 149 -7.23 -9.61 13.21
N ASP A 150 -6.44 -10.55 13.74
CA ASP A 150 -6.85 -11.94 13.89
C ASP A 150 -8.07 -12.10 14.82
N TYR A 151 -8.21 -11.21 15.82
CA TYR A 151 -9.34 -11.21 16.75
C TYR A 151 -10.65 -10.69 16.13
N ILE A 152 -10.59 -10.00 14.99
CA ILE A 152 -11.80 -9.51 14.30
C ILE A 152 -12.62 -10.69 13.76
N ALA A 153 -11.95 -11.74 13.28
CA ALA A 153 -12.61 -12.94 12.77
C ALA A 153 -13.24 -13.78 13.90
N GLU A 154 -12.71 -13.72 15.12
CA GLU A 154 -13.18 -14.49 16.27
C GLU A 154 -14.63 -14.21 16.68
N ASN A 155 -15.25 -15.18 17.36
CA ASN A 155 -16.61 -15.02 17.88
C ASN A 155 -16.61 -14.25 19.21
N LEU A 156 -16.68 -12.92 19.14
CA LEU A 156 -16.75 -12.02 20.29
C LEU A 156 -18.19 -11.75 20.76
N GLU A 157 -19.17 -12.56 20.36
CA GLU A 157 -20.59 -12.35 20.70
C GLU A 157 -20.90 -12.57 22.18
N GLU A 158 -20.28 -13.57 22.80
CA GLU A 158 -20.51 -13.90 24.22
C GLU A 158 -19.77 -12.94 25.16
N GLN A 159 -18.69 -12.31 24.70
CA GLN A 159 -17.84 -11.45 25.50
C GLN A 159 -18.32 -9.99 25.54
N HIS A 160 -18.98 -9.52 24.47
CA HIS A 160 -19.41 -8.13 24.33
C HIS A 160 -20.80 -7.99 23.72
N PRO A 161 -21.63 -7.04 24.20
CA PRO A 161 -23.02 -6.89 23.75
C PRO A 161 -23.10 -6.39 22.30
N ASN A 162 -24.11 -6.85 21.55
CA ASN A 162 -24.45 -6.34 20.21
C ASN A 162 -25.20 -5.01 20.31
N ASN A 163 -24.55 -3.97 20.86
CA ASN A 163 -25.15 -2.66 21.08
C ASN A 163 -24.15 -1.54 20.79
N ALA A 164 -24.45 -0.74 19.77
CA ALA A 164 -23.63 0.39 19.32
C ALA A 164 -23.39 1.49 20.38
N ARG A 165 -24.24 1.57 21.41
CA ARG A 165 -24.10 2.54 22.52
C ARG A 165 -23.17 2.07 23.63
N ARG A 166 -22.83 0.79 23.67
CA ARG A 166 -21.99 0.22 24.73
C ARG A 166 -20.52 0.38 24.38
N LYS A 167 -19.71 0.70 25.39
CA LYS A 167 -18.26 0.69 25.28
C LYS A 167 -17.76 -0.75 25.19
N MET A 168 -16.88 -1.02 24.25
CA MET A 168 -16.20 -2.31 24.08
C MET A 168 -14.86 -2.09 23.34
N PRO A 169 -13.97 -3.10 23.30
CA PRO A 169 -12.73 -3.01 22.53
C PRO A 169 -12.99 -2.71 21.05
N VAL A 170 -12.04 -2.03 20.41
CA VAL A 170 -12.13 -1.64 18.99
C VAL A 170 -12.28 -2.86 18.07
N THR A 171 -11.51 -3.93 18.33
CA THR A 171 -11.66 -5.25 17.71
C THR A 171 -13.10 -5.75 17.71
N ALA A 172 -13.75 -5.71 18.86
CA ALA A 172 -15.12 -6.17 19.04
C ALA A 172 -16.13 -5.29 18.27
N LEU A 173 -15.92 -3.96 18.23
CA LEU A 173 -16.76 -3.06 17.43
C LEU A 173 -16.60 -3.34 15.93
N CYS A 174 -15.36 -3.42 15.43
CA CYS A 174 -15.08 -3.72 14.03
C CYS A 174 -15.66 -5.07 13.62
N SER A 175 -15.45 -6.12 14.42
CA SER A 175 -16.03 -7.45 14.20
C SER A 175 -17.55 -7.38 14.09
N LYS A 176 -18.22 -6.69 15.03
CA LYS A 176 -19.69 -6.57 15.05
C LYS A 176 -20.23 -5.71 13.92
N LEU A 177 -19.53 -4.67 13.48
CA LEU A 177 -19.89 -3.88 12.29
C LEU A 177 -19.79 -4.72 11.02
N ILE A 178 -18.65 -5.35 10.79
CA ILE A 178 -18.38 -6.15 9.58
C ILE A 178 -19.37 -7.32 9.49
N LYS A 179 -19.66 -7.99 10.62
CA LYS A 179 -20.63 -9.09 10.71
C LYS A 179 -22.10 -8.61 10.76
N GLY A 180 -22.36 -7.30 10.73
CA GLY A 180 -23.70 -6.69 10.78
C GLY A 180 -24.49 -6.98 12.07
N LYS A 181 -23.79 -7.22 13.17
CA LYS A 181 -24.36 -7.44 14.52
C LYS A 181 -24.76 -6.13 15.19
N ILE A 182 -24.14 -5.02 14.79
CA ILE A 182 -24.57 -3.65 15.09
C ILE A 182 -24.72 -2.89 13.77
N LEU A 183 -25.61 -1.89 13.72
CA LEU A 183 -25.99 -1.19 12.48
C LEU A 183 -26.32 -2.17 11.34
N LYS A 184 -27.19 -3.14 11.62
CA LYS A 184 -27.70 -4.06 10.61
C LYS A 184 -28.30 -3.23 9.47
N GLU A 185 -27.99 -3.58 8.21
CA GLU A 185 -28.35 -2.87 6.96
C GLU A 185 -27.41 -1.73 6.51
N THR A 186 -26.45 -1.30 7.33
CA THR A 186 -25.36 -0.40 6.89
C THR A 186 -24.42 -1.11 5.94
N ILE A 187 -24.00 -0.41 4.87
CA ILE A 187 -22.97 -0.91 3.96
C ILE A 187 -21.61 -0.77 4.63
N VAL A 188 -20.89 -1.88 4.78
CA VAL A 188 -19.55 -1.90 5.35
C VAL A 188 -18.57 -2.37 4.28
N MET A 189 -17.66 -1.50 3.86
CA MET A 189 -16.60 -1.86 2.93
C MET A 189 -15.29 -2.00 3.69
N VAL A 190 -14.62 -3.14 3.56
CA VAL A 190 -13.31 -3.42 4.16
C VAL A 190 -12.29 -3.54 3.05
N THR A 191 -11.12 -2.93 3.19
CA THR A 191 -9.99 -3.19 2.30
C THR A 191 -8.92 -4.03 2.97
N SER A 192 -8.26 -4.91 2.21
CA SER A 192 -7.18 -5.75 2.73
C SER A 192 -6.24 -6.23 1.61
N ARG A 193 -5.09 -6.81 1.97
CA ARG A 193 -4.27 -7.63 1.05
C ARG A 193 -4.89 -9.03 0.90
N PRO A 194 -4.67 -9.71 -0.24
CA PRO A 194 -5.18 -11.07 -0.44
C PRO A 194 -4.84 -12.02 0.72
N ASP A 195 -3.56 -12.13 1.08
CA ASP A 195 -3.09 -13.10 2.09
C ASP A 195 -3.66 -12.83 3.49
N GLU A 196 -3.87 -11.55 3.83
CA GLU A 196 -4.45 -11.14 5.10
C GLU A 196 -5.97 -11.29 5.12
N SER A 197 -6.61 -11.16 3.96
CA SER A 197 -8.05 -11.35 3.82
C SER A 197 -8.48 -12.80 3.98
N ASP A 198 -7.62 -13.77 3.65
CA ASP A 198 -7.88 -15.20 3.86
C ASP A 198 -8.02 -15.52 5.37
N LYS A 199 -7.31 -14.79 6.24
CA LYS A 199 -7.44 -14.90 7.70
C LYS A 199 -8.82 -14.46 8.20
N MET A 200 -9.56 -13.68 7.42
CA MET A 200 -10.94 -13.31 7.74
C MET A 200 -11.93 -14.47 7.54
N GLY A 201 -11.50 -15.69 7.18
CA GLY A 201 -12.35 -16.82 6.74
C GLY A 201 -13.56 -17.21 7.61
N GLY A 202 -13.69 -16.69 8.84
CA GLY A 202 -14.91 -16.77 9.66
C GLY A 202 -16.00 -15.74 9.30
N ILE A 203 -15.70 -14.74 8.45
CA ILE A 203 -16.59 -13.64 8.06
C ILE A 203 -17.11 -13.90 6.65
N ARG A 204 -18.43 -13.83 6.48
CA ARG A 204 -19.09 -13.93 5.18
C ARG A 204 -19.29 -12.53 4.61
N PHE A 205 -18.60 -12.20 3.52
CA PHE A 205 -18.85 -10.98 2.77
C PHE A 205 -19.88 -11.25 1.66
N LYS A 206 -20.79 -10.30 1.42
CA LYS A 206 -21.75 -10.40 0.31
C LYS A 206 -21.07 -10.19 -1.05
N ARG A 207 -20.02 -9.37 -1.08
CA ARG A 207 -19.31 -9.02 -2.30
C ARG A 207 -17.81 -9.01 -2.07
N TYR A 208 -17.10 -9.62 -3.02
CA TYR A 208 -15.66 -9.61 -3.11
C TYR A 208 -15.29 -8.82 -4.36
N VAL A 209 -14.40 -7.85 -4.23
CA VAL A 209 -13.91 -7.00 -5.31
C VAL A 209 -12.40 -7.03 -5.28
N GLU A 210 -11.79 -7.27 -6.43
CA GLU A 210 -10.34 -7.19 -6.58
C GLU A 210 -9.96 -5.93 -7.35
N ILE A 211 -9.07 -5.13 -6.77
CA ILE A 211 -8.36 -4.09 -7.53
C ILE A 211 -7.15 -4.78 -8.15
N ALA A 212 -7.29 -5.12 -9.43
CA ALA A 212 -6.26 -5.87 -10.15
C ALA A 212 -5.05 -5.03 -10.55
N GLY A 213 -5.14 -3.71 -10.67
CA GLY A 213 -4.05 -2.86 -11.19
C GLY A 213 -4.21 -2.54 -12.67
N PHE A 214 -3.11 -2.13 -13.31
CA PHE A 214 -3.08 -1.77 -14.73
C PHE A 214 -2.79 -2.98 -15.63
N SER A 215 -3.58 -3.16 -16.70
CA SER A 215 -3.17 -4.00 -17.81
C SER A 215 -1.96 -3.40 -18.53
N SER A 216 -1.27 -4.18 -19.36
CA SER A 216 -0.16 -3.69 -20.18
C SER A 216 -0.57 -2.52 -21.09
N GLU A 217 -1.81 -2.49 -21.58
CA GLU A 217 -2.38 -1.37 -22.32
C GLU A 217 -2.59 -0.16 -21.43
N GLN A 218 -3.13 -0.34 -20.22
CA GLN A 218 -3.34 0.75 -19.27
C GLN A 218 -2.03 1.36 -18.77
N VAL A 219 -0.96 0.57 -18.67
CA VAL A 219 0.40 1.07 -18.41
C VAL A 219 0.83 2.04 -19.53
N LYS A 220 0.63 1.64 -20.80
CA LYS A 220 0.94 2.51 -21.95
C LYS A 220 0.11 3.79 -21.93
N GLU A 221 -1.21 3.68 -21.71
CA GLU A 221 -2.08 4.84 -21.58
C GLU A 221 -1.67 5.77 -20.45
N TYR A 222 -1.21 5.22 -19.32
CA TYR A 222 -0.73 6.01 -18.20
C TYR A 222 0.54 6.78 -18.58
N ILE A 223 1.52 6.11 -19.18
CA ILE A 223 2.76 6.74 -19.68
C ILE A 223 2.43 7.84 -20.69
N GLU A 224 1.52 7.58 -21.63
CA GLU A 224 1.09 8.58 -22.62
C GLU A 224 0.44 9.80 -21.97
N LYS A 225 -0.41 9.59 -20.95
CA LYS A 225 -1.06 10.68 -20.19
C LYS A 225 -0.05 11.47 -19.36
N TYR A 226 0.94 10.79 -18.77
CA TYR A 226 1.99 11.41 -17.95
C TYR A 226 2.86 12.33 -18.82
N PHE A 227 3.41 11.81 -19.92
CA PHE A 227 4.32 12.52 -20.81
C PHE A 227 3.61 13.29 -21.94
N LYS A 228 2.31 13.60 -21.79
CA LYS A 228 1.49 14.22 -22.83
C LYS A 228 2.06 15.53 -23.43
N ASN A 229 2.93 16.20 -22.69
CA ASN A 229 3.54 17.48 -23.08
C ASN A 229 4.97 17.33 -23.67
N ASN A 230 5.56 16.13 -23.65
CA ASN A 230 6.91 15.89 -24.16
C ASN A 230 6.97 14.59 -24.98
N GLU A 231 6.77 14.73 -26.29
CA GLU A 231 6.66 13.61 -27.23
C GLU A 231 7.95 12.75 -27.29
N ASN A 232 9.11 13.39 -27.15
CA ASN A 232 10.41 12.69 -27.20
C ASN A 232 10.59 11.80 -25.97
N MET A 233 10.36 12.34 -24.76
CA MET A 233 10.41 11.56 -23.53
C MET A 233 9.35 10.46 -23.54
N LYS A 234 8.12 10.77 -23.96
CA LYS A 234 7.04 9.79 -24.10
C LYS A 234 7.48 8.59 -24.94
N ASN A 235 8.03 8.83 -26.12
CA ASN A 235 8.45 7.76 -27.03
C ASN A 235 9.64 6.95 -26.49
N ALA A 236 10.60 7.62 -25.85
CA ALA A 236 11.75 6.96 -25.22
C ALA A 236 11.30 6.02 -24.08
N VAL A 237 10.48 6.54 -23.15
CA VAL A 237 9.97 5.78 -22.00
C VAL A 237 9.06 4.64 -22.45
N LEU A 238 8.13 4.89 -23.38
CA LEU A 238 7.25 3.85 -23.90
C LEU A 238 8.07 2.71 -24.53
N LYS A 239 9.05 3.03 -25.37
CA LYS A 239 9.93 2.02 -25.99
C LYS A 239 10.71 1.23 -24.94
N HIS A 240 11.29 1.92 -23.96
CA HIS A 240 12.10 1.30 -22.92
C HIS A 240 11.30 0.36 -22.03
N VAL A 241 10.17 0.83 -21.49
CA VAL A 241 9.29 0.03 -20.64
C VAL A 241 8.72 -1.17 -21.40
N THR A 242 8.21 -0.97 -22.62
CA THR A 242 7.58 -2.08 -23.38
C THR A 242 8.59 -3.17 -23.78
N ASN A 243 9.88 -2.83 -23.89
CA ASN A 243 10.95 -3.79 -24.21
C ASN A 243 11.51 -4.51 -22.97
N ASN A 244 11.09 -4.14 -21.76
CA ASN A 244 11.55 -4.74 -20.51
C ASN A 244 10.36 -5.30 -19.72
N GLU A 245 10.14 -6.61 -19.84
CA GLU A 245 9.02 -7.31 -19.20
C GLU A 245 8.97 -7.10 -17.68
N ASN A 246 10.11 -6.95 -17.00
CA ASN A 246 10.14 -6.71 -15.56
C ASN A 246 9.58 -5.32 -15.23
N LEU A 247 9.90 -4.30 -16.02
CA LEU A 247 9.36 -2.96 -15.86
C LEU A 247 7.86 -2.90 -16.17
N VAL A 248 7.39 -3.66 -17.18
CA VAL A 248 5.94 -3.80 -17.45
C VAL A 248 5.23 -4.46 -16.26
N SER A 249 5.77 -5.57 -15.76
CA SER A 249 5.22 -6.29 -14.61
C SER A 249 5.19 -5.41 -13.35
N PHE A 250 6.18 -4.54 -13.18
CA PHE A 250 6.24 -3.59 -12.07
C PHE A 250 5.21 -2.47 -12.23
N ALA A 251 5.11 -1.89 -13.43
CA ALA A 251 4.17 -0.82 -13.77
C ALA A 251 2.69 -1.26 -13.71
N HIS A 252 2.41 -2.55 -13.61
CA HIS A 252 1.09 -3.07 -13.25
C HIS A 252 0.53 -2.45 -11.96
N ILE A 253 1.38 -2.14 -10.98
CA ILE A 253 0.99 -1.43 -9.77
C ILE A 253 1.00 0.08 -10.05
N PRO A 254 -0.14 0.80 -9.97
CA PRO A 254 -0.22 2.20 -10.38
C PRO A 254 0.79 3.14 -9.70
N MET A 255 1.05 2.95 -8.41
CA MET A 255 2.05 3.74 -7.67
C MET A 255 3.45 3.54 -8.27
N LEU A 256 3.79 2.29 -8.59
CA LEU A 256 5.06 1.89 -9.18
C LEU A 256 5.21 2.42 -10.61
N CYS A 257 4.12 2.41 -11.39
CA CYS A 257 4.07 3.08 -12.70
C CYS A 257 4.34 4.58 -12.60
N TYR A 258 3.76 5.26 -11.59
CA TYR A 258 4.01 6.68 -11.34
C TYR A 258 5.48 6.95 -11.01
N LEU A 259 6.05 6.20 -10.08
CA LEU A 259 7.45 6.34 -9.68
C LEU A 259 8.41 6.07 -10.84
N LEU A 260 8.11 5.07 -11.66
CA LEU A 260 8.84 4.78 -12.88
C LEU A 260 8.81 5.98 -13.83
N CYS A 261 7.63 6.54 -14.12
CA CYS A 261 7.53 7.71 -14.99
C CYS A 261 8.30 8.91 -14.42
N PHE A 262 8.18 9.16 -13.12
CA PHE A 262 8.86 10.27 -12.45
C PHE A 262 10.39 10.14 -12.53
N GLU A 263 10.92 8.96 -12.25
CA GLU A 263 12.37 8.74 -12.32
C GLU A 263 12.87 8.86 -13.76
N MET A 264 12.16 8.28 -14.74
CA MET A 264 12.60 8.34 -16.13
C MET A 264 12.51 9.74 -16.74
N GLU A 265 11.49 10.51 -16.34
CA GLU A 265 11.40 11.94 -16.67
C GLU A 265 12.63 12.69 -16.17
N TYR A 266 13.01 12.41 -14.92
CA TYR A 266 14.16 13.02 -14.28
C TYR A 266 15.47 12.64 -14.98
N THR A 267 15.70 11.35 -15.23
CA THR A 267 16.93 10.85 -15.88
C THR A 267 17.07 11.38 -17.31
N LEU A 268 15.97 11.46 -18.07
CA LEU A 268 15.99 12.05 -19.42
C LEU A 268 16.16 13.57 -19.40
N ALA A 269 15.69 14.26 -18.36
CA ALA A 269 15.93 15.69 -18.21
C ALA A 269 17.40 16.00 -17.88
N GLU A 270 18.11 15.09 -17.20
CA GLU A 270 19.54 15.26 -16.90
C GLU A 270 20.45 14.89 -18.08
N SER A 271 20.26 13.71 -18.68
CA SER A 271 21.20 13.13 -19.64
C SER A 271 20.82 13.33 -21.12
N GLU A 272 19.54 13.62 -21.41
CA GLU A 272 18.92 13.54 -22.73
C GLU A 272 19.11 12.18 -23.47
N ASN A 273 19.66 11.17 -22.79
CA ASN A 273 20.07 9.91 -23.38
C ASN A 273 19.19 8.74 -22.91
N PRO A 274 18.41 8.09 -23.81
CA PRO A 274 17.56 6.97 -23.45
C PRO A 274 18.30 5.73 -22.94
N ASP A 275 19.60 5.58 -23.23
CA ASP A 275 20.38 4.43 -22.78
C ASP A 275 20.68 4.48 -21.27
N ASP A 276 20.49 5.65 -20.63
CA ASP A 276 20.69 5.84 -19.19
C ASP A 276 19.44 5.53 -18.35
N LEU A 277 18.31 5.17 -19.00
CA LEU A 277 17.07 4.79 -18.31
C LEU A 277 17.26 3.54 -17.44
N PRO A 278 16.67 3.49 -16.24
CA PRO A 278 16.84 2.36 -15.33
C PRO A 278 16.28 1.07 -15.91
N VAL A 279 16.99 -0.02 -15.68
CA VAL A 279 16.62 -1.35 -16.18
C VAL A 279 16.04 -2.26 -15.09
N SER A 280 16.13 -1.84 -13.83
CA SER A 280 15.65 -2.58 -12.65
C SER A 280 14.87 -1.66 -11.70
N ILE A 281 14.04 -2.24 -10.84
CA ILE A 281 13.31 -1.49 -9.81
C ILE A 281 14.29 -0.90 -8.79
N THR A 282 15.36 -1.61 -8.47
CA THR A 282 16.38 -1.14 -7.54
C THR A 282 17.08 0.10 -8.06
N ASN A 283 17.34 0.19 -9.37
CA ASN A 283 17.86 1.43 -9.97
C ASN A 283 16.88 2.59 -9.80
N ILE A 284 15.59 2.36 -10.06
CA ILE A 284 14.53 3.38 -9.88
C ILE A 284 14.56 3.89 -8.42
N TYR A 285 14.52 2.98 -7.43
CA TYR A 285 14.48 3.40 -6.03
C TYR A 285 15.79 4.01 -5.51
N THR A 286 16.94 3.55 -6.01
CA THR A 286 18.24 4.15 -5.69
C THR A 286 18.24 5.61 -6.12
N LYS A 287 17.90 5.88 -7.38
CA LYS A 287 17.84 7.24 -7.91
C LYS A 287 16.77 8.08 -7.22
N LEU A 288 15.59 7.51 -6.93
CA LEU A 288 14.54 8.21 -6.16
C LEU A 288 15.05 8.64 -4.79
N VAL A 289 15.67 7.75 -4.03
CA VAL A 289 16.22 8.07 -2.71
C VAL A 289 17.31 9.13 -2.82
N ASP A 290 18.19 9.05 -3.83
CA ASP A 290 19.20 10.08 -4.07
C ASP A 290 18.55 11.45 -4.39
N ILE A 291 17.51 11.49 -5.24
CA ILE A 291 16.74 12.71 -5.53
C ILE A 291 16.08 13.26 -4.25
N PHE A 292 15.52 12.38 -3.41
CA PHE A 292 14.93 12.77 -2.13
C PHE A 292 15.97 13.38 -1.19
N GLU A 293 17.11 12.72 -1.02
CA GLU A 293 18.26 13.20 -0.23
C GLU A 293 18.67 14.62 -0.69
N LEU A 294 18.76 14.80 -2.00
CA LEU A 294 19.22 16.02 -2.65
C LEU A 294 18.24 17.20 -2.52
N LYS A 295 16.96 16.98 -2.79
CA LYS A 295 15.94 18.04 -2.81
C LYS A 295 15.49 18.47 -1.41
N HIS A 296 15.61 17.59 -0.41
CA HIS A 296 15.03 17.81 0.91
C HIS A 296 16.05 18.07 2.02
N CYS A 297 17.34 18.12 1.70
CA CYS A 297 18.34 18.62 2.64
C CYS A 297 18.32 20.15 2.75
N ALA A 298 18.21 20.67 3.98
CA ALA A 298 18.13 22.10 4.26
C ALA A 298 19.42 22.87 3.90
N GLU A 299 20.57 22.22 3.91
CA GLU A 299 21.87 22.77 3.50
C GLU A 299 22.18 22.54 2.02
N SER A 300 21.33 21.78 1.31
CA SER A 300 21.51 21.51 -0.11
C SER A 300 21.15 22.74 -0.93
N GLU A 301 22.11 23.22 -1.72
CA GLU A 301 21.87 24.24 -2.73
C GLU A 301 20.84 23.79 -3.79
N TYR A 302 20.54 22.48 -3.85
CA TYR A 302 19.67 21.83 -4.84
C TYR A 302 18.20 21.76 -4.43
N ARG A 303 17.83 22.38 -3.30
CA ARG A 303 16.41 22.54 -2.94
C ARG A 303 15.62 23.33 -3.99
N GLN A 304 16.30 24.19 -4.76
CA GLN A 304 15.72 25.01 -5.83
C GLN A 304 16.57 25.03 -7.12
N LYS A 305 17.59 24.16 -7.24
CA LYS A 305 18.49 24.08 -8.40
C LYS A 305 18.52 22.66 -8.97
N GLU A 306 18.86 22.54 -10.25
CA GLU A 306 19.13 21.25 -10.88
C GLU A 306 20.31 20.54 -10.20
N ILE A 307 20.16 19.24 -10.02
CA ILE A 307 21.12 18.36 -9.34
C ILE A 307 22.20 17.97 -10.37
N PRO A 308 23.50 17.94 -10.01
CA PRO A 308 24.54 17.49 -10.94
C PRO A 308 24.53 15.97 -11.13
N GLU A 309 24.89 15.49 -12.33
CA GLU A 309 25.01 14.05 -12.67
C GLU A 309 25.84 13.23 -11.65
N GLN A 310 26.84 13.84 -11.01
CA GLN A 310 27.63 13.23 -9.95
C GLN A 310 27.54 14.08 -8.69
N PHE A 311 26.67 13.66 -7.77
CA PHE A 311 26.57 14.26 -6.44
C PHE A 311 27.00 13.27 -5.36
N LYS A 312 27.81 13.75 -4.41
CA LYS A 312 28.08 13.03 -3.17
C LYS A 312 27.23 13.67 -2.07
N PRO A 313 26.26 12.95 -1.49
CA PRO A 313 25.45 13.51 -0.41
C PRO A 313 26.34 13.96 0.77
N PRO A 314 26.06 15.14 1.35
CA PRO A 314 26.65 15.55 2.61
C PRO A 314 26.60 14.43 3.65
N SER A 315 27.66 14.30 4.45
CA SER A 315 27.80 13.24 5.47
C SER A 315 26.63 13.19 6.45
N VAL A 316 26.02 14.35 6.74
CA VAL A 316 24.84 14.46 7.62
C VAL A 316 23.63 13.75 7.02
N ILE A 317 23.34 13.94 5.73
CA ILE A 317 22.21 13.29 5.05
C ILE A 317 22.42 11.78 5.01
N LYS A 318 23.64 11.34 4.66
CA LYS A 318 24.00 9.93 4.63
C LYS A 318 23.77 9.27 6.00
N ASN A 319 24.13 9.96 7.10
CA ASN A 319 23.88 9.47 8.45
C ASN A 319 22.39 9.40 8.78
N THR A 320 21.59 10.42 8.42
CA THR A 320 20.13 10.39 8.62
C THR A 320 19.47 9.24 7.85
N LEU A 321 19.88 8.98 6.60
CA LEU A 321 19.35 7.86 5.82
C LEU A 321 19.76 6.52 6.40
N GLU A 322 20.98 6.39 6.92
CA GLU A 322 21.43 5.17 7.60
C GLU A 322 20.58 4.86 8.84
N LYS A 323 20.31 5.87 9.68
CA LYS A 323 19.39 5.75 10.82
C LYS A 323 17.98 5.38 10.35
N LEU A 324 17.49 6.00 9.28
CA LEU A 324 16.16 5.71 8.72
C LEU A 324 16.08 4.30 8.14
N SER A 325 17.15 3.80 7.52
CA SER A 325 17.26 2.44 6.99
C SER A 325 17.23 1.40 8.11
N LYS A 326 17.95 1.67 9.21
CA LYS A 326 17.88 0.84 10.43
C LYS A 326 16.46 0.80 11.01
N LEU A 327 15.80 1.96 11.10
CA LEU A 327 14.41 2.04 11.56
C LEU A 327 13.47 1.26 10.62
N ALA A 328 13.62 1.40 9.30
CA ALA A 328 12.83 0.66 8.32
C ALA A 328 12.98 -0.86 8.47
N ALA A 329 14.21 -1.35 8.63
CA ALA A 329 14.48 -2.78 8.85
C ALA A 329 13.82 -3.29 10.14
N LYS A 330 13.96 -2.54 11.26
CA LYS A 330 13.29 -2.86 12.52
C LYS A 330 11.76 -2.97 12.33
N LEU A 331 11.15 -1.99 11.68
CA LEU A 331 9.71 -1.95 11.46
C LEU A 331 9.21 -3.07 10.53
N VAL A 332 10.00 -3.48 9.53
CA VAL A 332 9.70 -4.64 8.68
C VAL A 332 9.68 -5.92 9.51
N VAL A 333 10.69 -6.14 10.37
CA VAL A 333 10.76 -7.32 11.25
C VAL A 333 9.62 -7.32 12.27
N GLU A 334 9.34 -6.18 12.89
CA GLU A 334 8.24 -6.04 13.85
C GLU A 334 6.84 -6.02 13.21
N ARG A 335 6.76 -6.10 11.87
CA ARG A 335 5.52 -6.01 11.08
C ARG A 335 4.69 -4.76 11.43
N LYS A 336 5.38 -3.65 11.69
CA LYS A 336 4.78 -2.41 12.16
C LYS A 336 4.69 -1.38 11.02
N PRO A 337 3.49 -1.05 10.51
CA PRO A 337 3.33 -0.13 9.38
C PRO A 337 3.44 1.36 9.77
N THR A 338 3.32 1.68 11.06
CA THR A 338 3.39 3.05 11.60
C THR A 338 4.19 3.12 12.87
N PHE A 339 4.72 4.28 13.18
CA PHE A 339 5.48 4.52 14.39
C PHE A 339 5.25 5.96 14.91
N ASP A 340 5.52 6.20 16.18
CA ASP A 340 5.35 7.52 16.81
C ASP A 340 6.67 8.34 16.87
N GLU A 341 6.61 9.58 17.35
CA GLU A 341 7.83 10.40 17.55
C GLU A 341 8.80 9.76 18.56
N GLY A 342 8.28 9.03 19.57
CA GLY A 342 9.07 8.36 20.59
C GLY A 342 9.96 7.24 20.04
N GLU A 343 9.54 6.56 18.97
CA GLU A 343 10.36 5.57 18.27
C GLU A 343 11.51 6.19 17.46
N MET A 344 11.46 7.50 17.23
CA MET A 344 12.57 8.28 16.69
C MET A 344 13.43 8.93 17.79
N GLU A 345 12.91 9.06 19.01
CA GLU A 345 13.62 9.69 20.13
C GLU A 345 14.89 8.89 20.49
N GLY A 346 16.00 9.61 20.64
CA GLY A 346 17.30 9.05 21.02
C GLY A 346 18.18 8.60 19.84
N GLU A 347 17.61 8.19 18.71
CA GLU A 347 18.35 7.86 17.48
C GLU A 347 18.42 9.06 16.52
N PHE A 348 17.35 9.87 16.45
CA PHE A 348 17.27 11.06 15.59
C PHE A 348 17.30 12.35 16.42
N GLU A 349 18.02 13.34 15.91
CA GLU A 349 17.94 14.70 16.44
C GLU A 349 16.63 15.37 16.01
N LEU A 350 16.12 16.31 16.81
CA LEU A 350 14.86 17.02 16.52
C LEU A 350 14.88 17.69 15.14
N GLU A 351 16.05 18.19 14.71
CA GLU A 351 16.23 18.78 13.39
C GLU A 351 16.12 17.74 12.26
N GLU A 352 16.65 16.52 12.46
CA GLU A 352 16.52 15.39 11.52
C GLU A 352 15.04 14.99 11.38
N VAL A 353 14.32 14.84 12.49
CA VAL A 353 12.89 14.51 12.48
C VAL A 353 12.08 15.56 11.72
N ASN A 354 12.36 16.85 11.94
CA ASN A 354 11.69 17.93 11.23
C ASN A 354 12.01 17.96 9.72
N LYS A 355 13.23 17.60 9.33
CA LYS A 355 13.62 17.44 7.92
C LYS A 355 12.88 16.27 7.27
N LEU A 356 12.81 15.13 7.95
CA LEU A 356 12.12 13.94 7.45
C LEU A 356 10.62 14.17 7.22
N LYS A 357 9.96 14.94 8.10
CA LYS A 357 8.54 15.33 7.95
C LYS A 357 8.24 16.05 6.64
N GLY A 358 9.21 16.83 6.14
CA GLY A 358 9.09 17.58 4.88
C GLY A 358 9.79 16.93 3.69
N SER A 359 10.31 15.70 3.86
CA SER A 359 11.17 15.04 2.87
C SER A 359 10.39 14.27 1.79
N GLY A 360 9.12 13.94 2.04
CA GLY A 360 8.37 13.03 1.18
C GLY A 360 8.75 11.54 1.33
N LEU A 361 9.72 11.18 2.19
CA LEU A 361 10.00 9.79 2.57
C LEU A 361 9.06 9.29 3.67
N LEU A 362 8.72 10.19 4.60
CA LEU A 362 7.75 9.93 5.65
C LEU A 362 6.47 10.70 5.40
N TYR A 363 5.36 10.02 5.60
CA TYR A 363 4.04 10.60 5.72
C TYR A 363 3.73 10.78 7.20
N CYS A 364 3.53 12.03 7.62
CA CYS A 364 2.93 12.31 8.91
C CYS A 364 1.42 12.21 8.74
N ASP A 365 0.79 11.22 9.37
CA ASP A 365 -0.67 11.14 9.41
C ASP A 365 -1.23 12.45 9.99
N GLN A 366 -2.44 12.82 9.57
CA GLN A 366 -3.15 13.93 10.20
C GLN A 366 -3.23 13.68 11.71
N PRO A 367 -3.10 14.72 12.57
CA PRO A 367 -3.13 14.56 14.01
C PRO A 367 -4.35 13.74 14.42
N PHE A 368 -4.13 12.53 14.91
CA PHE A 368 -5.21 11.59 15.16
C PHE A 368 -5.77 11.83 16.55
N ARG A 369 -7.09 12.04 16.64
CA ARG A 369 -7.79 12.18 17.92
C ARG A 369 -7.83 10.83 18.65
N THR A 370 -6.95 10.67 19.64
CA THR A 370 -6.97 9.55 20.59
C THR A 370 -7.98 9.76 21.73
N GLY A 371 -8.59 10.94 21.80
CA GLY A 371 -9.60 11.33 22.77
C GLY A 371 -10.33 12.62 22.38
N LEU A 372 -11.16 13.17 23.27
CA LEU A 372 -11.96 14.37 22.98
C LEU A 372 -11.13 15.62 22.63
N ILE A 373 -9.87 15.69 23.11
CA ILE A 373 -8.96 16.85 22.93
C ILE A 373 -7.52 16.40 22.60
N THR A 374 -7.15 15.14 22.82
CA THR A 374 -5.79 14.63 22.59
C THR A 374 -5.60 14.23 21.14
N THR A 375 -4.59 14.81 20.49
CA THR A 375 -4.13 14.40 19.16
C THR A 375 -2.71 13.85 19.25
N THR A 376 -2.47 12.68 18.63
CA THR A 376 -1.14 12.09 18.51
C THR A 376 -0.72 12.12 17.05
N LYS A 377 0.54 12.47 16.79
CA LYS A 377 1.14 12.40 15.46
C LYS A 377 1.82 11.05 15.29
N HIS A 378 1.49 10.37 14.21
CA HIS A 378 2.16 9.14 13.80
C HIS A 378 2.79 9.34 12.44
N PHE A 379 3.84 8.57 12.19
CA PHE A 379 4.52 8.52 10.92
C PHE A 379 4.32 7.15 10.32
N SER A 380 4.20 7.14 9.00
CA SER A 380 4.47 5.98 8.17
C SER A 380 5.50 6.38 7.14
N PHE A 381 6.11 5.42 6.47
CA PHE A 381 6.73 5.72 5.19
C PHE A 381 5.64 6.16 4.20
N THR A 382 5.98 7.06 3.27
CA THR A 382 5.04 7.54 2.24
C THR A 382 4.46 6.39 1.42
N HIS A 383 5.23 5.31 1.29
CA HIS A 383 4.73 4.04 0.78
C HIS A 383 5.52 2.87 1.39
N LEU A 384 4.88 1.71 1.52
CA LEU A 384 5.54 0.50 2.06
C LEU A 384 6.80 0.11 1.27
N THR A 385 6.78 0.24 -0.06
CA THR A 385 7.97 -0.08 -0.87
C THR A 385 9.16 0.85 -0.63
N VAL A 386 8.95 2.07 -0.10
CA VAL A 386 10.05 2.93 0.36
C VAL A 386 10.65 2.36 1.64
N GLN A 387 9.81 1.90 2.58
CA GLN A 387 10.24 1.19 3.78
C GLN A 387 11.03 -0.09 3.42
N GLU A 388 10.51 -0.90 2.50
CA GLU A 388 11.13 -2.16 2.07
C GLU A 388 12.48 -1.92 1.38
N PHE A 389 12.60 -0.89 0.55
CA PHE A 389 13.87 -0.50 -0.07
C PHE A 389 14.91 -0.07 0.98
N LEU A 390 14.52 0.76 1.95
CA LEU A 390 15.42 1.22 3.01
C LEU A 390 15.80 0.08 3.97
N ALA A 391 14.88 -0.85 4.23
CA ALA A 391 15.17 -2.07 4.97
C ALA A 391 16.20 -2.94 4.23
N ALA A 392 16.00 -3.19 2.92
CA ALA A 392 16.96 -3.92 2.09
C ALA A 392 18.34 -3.27 2.11
N ARG A 393 18.41 -1.94 2.00
CA ARG A 393 19.67 -1.17 2.11
C ARG A 393 20.39 -1.41 3.44
N TRP A 394 19.65 -1.51 4.54
CA TRP A 394 20.22 -1.82 5.84
C TRP A 394 20.75 -3.26 5.91
N PHE A 395 19.96 -4.25 5.48
CA PHE A 395 20.37 -5.66 5.49
C PHE A 395 21.62 -5.92 4.65
N VAL A 396 21.70 -5.34 3.43
CA VAL A 396 22.89 -5.44 2.57
C VAL A 396 24.10 -4.81 3.25
N LYS A 397 23.94 -3.61 3.84
CA LYS A 397 25.02 -2.91 4.55
C LYS A 397 25.56 -3.71 5.74
N GLU A 398 24.67 -4.36 6.51
CA GLU A 398 25.04 -5.21 7.65
C GLU A 398 25.44 -6.64 7.22
N ASN A 399 25.46 -6.90 5.91
CA ASN A 399 25.82 -8.18 5.29
C ASN A 399 25.01 -9.37 5.82
N CYS A 400 23.69 -9.18 5.97
CA CYS A 400 22.78 -10.20 6.49
C CYS A 400 21.50 -10.33 5.66
N VAL A 401 20.82 -11.47 5.81
CA VAL A 401 19.51 -11.78 5.20
C VAL A 401 18.47 -11.79 6.32
N PRO A 402 17.24 -11.30 6.10
CA PRO A 402 16.19 -11.39 7.10
C PRO A 402 15.92 -12.85 7.50
N ASP A 403 15.98 -13.14 8.81
CA ASP A 403 15.78 -14.48 9.39
C ASP A 403 14.29 -14.85 9.55
N GLU A 404 13.39 -13.89 9.36
CA GLU A 404 11.94 -14.07 9.42
C GLU A 404 11.32 -13.86 8.04
N GLU A 405 10.06 -14.29 7.87
CA GLU A 405 9.29 -14.07 6.65
C GLU A 405 9.10 -12.56 6.43
N GLY A 406 10.04 -11.98 5.69
CA GLY A 406 10.05 -10.59 5.26
C GLY A 406 9.30 -10.41 3.94
N SER A 407 8.99 -9.17 3.60
CA SER A 407 8.35 -8.85 2.33
C SER A 407 9.21 -9.30 1.14
N GLU A 408 8.59 -9.95 0.16
CA GLU A 408 9.21 -10.36 -1.10
C GLU A 408 9.98 -9.21 -1.78
N MET A 409 9.47 -7.99 -1.66
CA MET A 409 10.10 -6.78 -2.19
C MET A 409 11.46 -6.49 -1.55
N VAL A 410 11.65 -6.80 -0.26
CA VAL A 410 12.93 -6.64 0.43
C VAL A 410 13.98 -7.54 -0.22
N PHE A 411 13.65 -8.82 -0.43
CA PHE A 411 14.53 -9.77 -1.10
C PHE A 411 14.89 -9.32 -2.53
N GLN A 412 13.90 -8.83 -3.29
CA GLN A 412 14.14 -8.29 -4.62
C GLN A 412 15.10 -7.09 -4.58
N PHE A 413 14.86 -6.09 -3.73
CA PHE A 413 15.74 -4.94 -3.61
C PHE A 413 17.16 -5.31 -3.17
N MET A 414 17.30 -6.26 -2.25
CA MET A 414 18.61 -6.79 -1.86
C MET A 414 19.35 -7.34 -3.08
N ALA A 415 18.69 -8.17 -3.91
CA ALA A 415 19.31 -8.72 -5.11
C ALA A 415 19.82 -7.62 -6.07
N GLY A 416 19.03 -6.57 -6.33
CA GLY A 416 19.49 -5.45 -7.17
C GLY A 416 20.68 -4.70 -6.58
N MET A 417 20.72 -4.50 -5.27
CA MET A 417 21.84 -3.83 -4.60
C MET A 417 23.11 -4.69 -4.64
N LEU A 418 22.99 -5.99 -4.37
CA LEU A 418 24.10 -6.95 -4.42
C LEU A 418 24.71 -7.04 -5.83
N SER A 419 23.90 -6.85 -6.87
CA SER A 419 24.39 -6.75 -8.25
C SER A 419 25.34 -5.56 -8.43
N SER A 420 24.94 -4.39 -7.92
CA SER A 420 25.75 -3.18 -8.00
C SER A 420 27.06 -3.28 -7.19
N GLU A 421 27.06 -4.05 -6.11
CA GLU A 421 28.24 -4.28 -5.26
C GLU A 421 29.12 -5.47 -5.73
N GLY A 422 28.60 -6.33 -6.60
CA GLY A 422 29.27 -7.58 -7.00
C GLY A 422 29.37 -8.61 -5.87
N ASN A 423 28.47 -8.58 -4.89
CA ASN A 423 28.50 -9.47 -3.72
C ASN A 423 27.76 -10.78 -3.98
N GLU A 424 28.42 -11.71 -4.68
CA GLU A 424 27.88 -13.03 -5.01
C GLU A 424 27.63 -13.90 -3.76
N GLU A 425 28.47 -13.81 -2.73
CA GLU A 425 28.35 -14.63 -1.51
C GLU A 425 27.03 -14.36 -0.77
N LEU A 426 26.69 -13.08 -0.56
CA LEU A 426 25.43 -12.74 0.08
C LEU A 426 24.23 -13.00 -0.85
N MET A 427 24.41 -12.94 -2.17
CA MET A 427 23.36 -13.30 -3.13
C MET A 427 23.04 -14.81 -3.07
N GLU A 428 24.05 -15.67 -2.94
CA GLU A 428 23.85 -17.12 -2.71
C GLU A 428 23.08 -17.35 -1.40
N LYS A 429 23.51 -16.73 -0.29
CA LYS A 429 22.78 -16.81 0.99
C LYS A 429 21.33 -16.31 0.90
N LEU A 430 21.09 -15.25 0.13
CA LEU A 430 19.76 -14.71 -0.11
C LEU A 430 18.86 -15.75 -0.80
N LEU A 431 19.37 -16.41 -1.83
CA LEU A 431 18.65 -17.45 -2.59
C LEU A 431 18.44 -18.74 -1.80
N ASP A 432 19.30 -19.02 -0.82
CA ASP A 432 19.18 -20.17 0.09
C ASP A 432 18.21 -19.94 1.26
N SER A 433 17.68 -18.72 1.40
CA SER A 433 16.69 -18.40 2.42
C SER A 433 15.48 -19.34 2.36
N PRO A 434 14.97 -19.84 3.52
CA PRO A 434 13.82 -20.74 3.54
C PRO A 434 12.53 -20.10 2.99
N PHE A 435 12.49 -18.78 2.88
CA PHE A 435 11.35 -18.02 2.35
C PHE A 435 11.38 -17.85 0.82
N MET A 436 12.44 -18.31 0.16
CA MET A 436 12.61 -18.22 -1.29
C MET A 436 11.86 -19.33 -2.04
N HIS A 437 10.62 -19.03 -2.44
CA HIS A 437 9.89 -19.87 -3.39
C HIS A 437 10.35 -19.59 -4.84
N ARG A 438 10.00 -20.50 -5.76
CA ARG A 438 10.52 -20.51 -7.15
C ARG A 438 10.36 -19.17 -7.87
N ASN A 439 9.19 -18.53 -7.75
CA ASN A 439 8.91 -17.28 -8.46
C ASN A 439 9.76 -16.13 -7.92
N LEU A 440 9.86 -15.99 -6.59
CA LEU A 440 10.72 -14.99 -5.97
C LEU A 440 12.20 -15.18 -6.33
N LYS A 441 12.70 -16.41 -6.39
CA LYS A 441 14.08 -16.68 -6.86
C LYS A 441 14.31 -16.14 -8.28
N MET A 442 13.37 -16.40 -9.19
CA MET A 442 13.46 -15.91 -10.57
C MET A 442 13.42 -14.37 -10.63
N THR A 443 12.55 -13.74 -9.84
CA THR A 443 12.46 -12.28 -9.74
C THR A 443 13.79 -11.69 -9.22
N CYS A 444 14.36 -12.26 -8.17
CA CYS A 444 15.64 -11.82 -7.62
C CYS A 444 16.80 -12.01 -8.60
N LEU A 445 16.84 -13.12 -9.35
CA LEU A 445 17.87 -13.34 -10.39
C LEU A 445 17.75 -12.35 -11.55
N ASN A 446 16.53 -11.99 -11.95
CA ASN A 446 16.32 -10.96 -12.97
C ASN A 446 16.79 -9.59 -12.46
N GLU A 447 16.53 -9.29 -11.19
CA GLU A 447 16.95 -8.05 -10.54
C GLU A 447 18.48 -7.98 -10.36
N TYR A 448 19.13 -9.12 -10.12
CA TYR A 448 20.58 -9.24 -10.00
C TYR A 448 21.33 -9.04 -11.33
N GLN A 449 20.64 -9.21 -12.48
CA GLN A 449 21.15 -8.92 -13.83
C GLN A 449 22.46 -9.62 -14.27
N ASN A 450 22.96 -10.61 -13.51
CA ASN A 450 24.14 -11.38 -13.88
C ASN A 450 23.76 -12.75 -14.49
N LYS A 451 23.91 -12.84 -15.83
CA LYS A 451 23.57 -14.06 -16.59
C LYS A 451 24.51 -15.24 -16.31
N GLU A 452 25.76 -14.99 -15.91
CA GLU A 452 26.71 -16.06 -15.61
C GLU A 452 26.39 -16.67 -14.24
N PHE A 453 26.14 -15.82 -13.25
CA PHE A 453 25.68 -16.22 -11.92
C PHE A 453 24.36 -17.02 -11.99
N ALA A 454 23.36 -16.53 -12.73
CA ALA A 454 22.08 -17.23 -12.87
C ALA A 454 22.24 -18.63 -13.49
N LYS A 455 23.18 -18.81 -14.43
CA LYS A 455 23.48 -20.13 -15.00
C LYS A 455 24.12 -21.08 -14.00
N LYS A 456 24.99 -20.58 -13.11
CA LYS A 456 25.63 -21.36 -12.06
C LYS A 456 24.58 -21.95 -11.10
N ILE A 457 23.65 -21.12 -10.65
CA ILE A 457 22.56 -21.52 -9.73
C ILE A 457 21.60 -22.55 -10.36
N HIS A 458 21.38 -22.53 -11.68
CA HIS A 458 20.53 -23.50 -12.36
C HIS A 458 21.19 -24.86 -12.65
N GLN A 459 22.51 -24.98 -12.43
CA GLN A 459 23.27 -26.21 -12.66
C GLN A 459 23.51 -27.04 -11.38
N GLU A 460 23.21 -26.47 -10.22
CA GLU A 460 23.20 -27.12 -8.90
C GLU A 460 21.78 -27.58 -8.54
#